data_AF-A0A6B3HNI9-F1
#
_entry.id   AF-A0A6B3HNI9-F1
#
_cell.length_a   1.000
_cell.length_b   1.000
_cell.length_c   1.000
_cell.angle_alpha   90.00
_cell.angle_beta   90.00
_cell.angle_gamma   90.00
#
_symmetry.space_group_name_H-M   'P 1'
#
loop_
_entity.id
_entity.type
_entity.pdbx_description
1 polymer ?
#
loop_
_entity_poly.entity_id
_entity_poly.type
_entity_poly.pdbx_seq_one_letter_code
_entity_poly.pdbx_strand_id
1 'polypeptide(L)'
;ARRGAGVAALLLAPGKAHRGGLTALAAAGGEIIETAEETATDPAYAAHWHHVERMLTRADLVVDGITGLGGRGGLRTGAARLAHAAEADKVPVVAVDLPSGIDADTGEVHGPAVTADLTVTFGTHKPGLLVDPAREHAGTVRLIDIGLDLPGPAAAEALQHADVAALLPRPAPESDKYRRGVVGICAGSARYPGAAVLCVHGALRTGAGAVRYAGPGDQAVVARFPETLVSSGLPSEAGRVQAWVVGPGLGEDEEAGRRVADVLAQDVPVLVDADGLRFLDRDRLRARTAPTLLTPHAGEAARLLGVEREHVEAARLTSVRRLASEYGATVLLKGSTTLVAAPDESMPVRVNATGTPWLATAGSGDVLSGVAGSLLAAGLSARDAASAGAYLH
;
A
#
# COMPACT_ATOMS: atom_id res chain seq x y z
N ALA A 1 -37.18 -5.00 -10.01
CA ALA A 1 -38.36 -5.11 -10.88
C ALA A 1 -39.39 -6.13 -10.34
N ARG A 2 -39.22 -7.45 -10.44
CA ARG A 2 -40.23 -8.45 -9.97
C ARG A 2 -40.69 -8.31 -8.50
N ARG A 3 -39.83 -7.77 -7.63
CA ARG A 3 -40.12 -7.53 -6.20
C ARG A 3 -40.69 -6.12 -5.91
N GLY A 4 -41.11 -5.38 -6.94
CA GLY A 4 -41.73 -4.05 -6.81
C GLY A 4 -40.77 -2.86 -6.89
N ALA A 5 -39.45 -3.07 -6.89
CA ALA A 5 -38.49 -1.98 -7.11
C ALA A 5 -38.50 -1.50 -8.58
N GLY A 6 -38.56 -0.18 -8.79
CA GLY A 6 -38.31 0.45 -10.08
C GLY A 6 -36.85 0.23 -10.49
N VAL A 7 -36.63 -0.27 -11.71
CA VAL A 7 -35.29 -0.57 -12.22
C VAL A 7 -35.20 -0.05 -13.63
N ALA A 8 -34.22 0.81 -13.90
CA ALA A 8 -33.87 1.27 -15.22
C ALA A 8 -32.46 0.80 -15.58
N ALA A 9 -32.28 0.28 -16.79
CA ALA A 9 -30.96 0.00 -17.35
C ALA A 9 -30.58 1.12 -18.32
N LEU A 10 -29.55 1.88 -17.96
CA LEU A 10 -29.00 2.94 -18.79
C LEU A 10 -27.90 2.37 -19.69
N LEU A 11 -28.10 2.42 -21.01
CA LEU A 11 -27.21 1.82 -21.99
C LEU A 11 -26.30 2.87 -22.61
N LEU A 12 -25.05 2.90 -22.16
CA LEU A 12 -23.97 3.75 -22.69
C LEU A 12 -23.38 3.22 -24.01
N ALA A 13 -23.58 1.93 -24.30
CA ALA A 13 -23.20 1.30 -25.54
C ALA A 13 -24.26 0.25 -25.94
N PRO A 14 -25.43 0.67 -26.44
CA PRO A 14 -26.56 -0.22 -26.71
C PRO A 14 -26.20 -1.45 -27.57
N GLY A 15 -25.33 -1.26 -28.57
CA GLY A 15 -24.85 -2.34 -29.45
C GLY A 15 -24.04 -3.43 -28.76
N LYS A 16 -23.55 -3.21 -27.53
CA LYS A 16 -22.81 -4.20 -26.73
C LYS A 16 -23.63 -4.82 -25.60
N ALA A 17 -24.87 -4.39 -25.41
CA ALA A 17 -25.70 -4.85 -24.31
C ALA A 17 -26.09 -6.33 -24.45
N HIS A 18 -26.10 -7.06 -23.34
CA HIS A 18 -26.48 -8.47 -23.32
C HIS A 18 -27.99 -8.63 -23.56
N ARG A 19 -28.38 -9.06 -24.77
CA ARG A 19 -29.79 -9.13 -25.21
C ARG A 19 -30.69 -9.92 -24.27
N GLY A 20 -30.23 -11.10 -23.81
CA GLY A 20 -31.00 -11.92 -22.87
C GLY A 20 -31.25 -11.22 -21.53
N GLY A 21 -30.31 -10.37 -21.08
CA GLY A 21 -30.44 -9.58 -19.86
C GLY A 21 -31.49 -8.48 -20.01
N LEU A 22 -31.48 -7.78 -21.15
CA LEU A 22 -32.49 -6.76 -21.48
C LEU A 22 -33.89 -7.36 -21.58
N THR A 23 -34.05 -8.51 -22.26
CA THR A 23 -35.33 -9.22 -22.32
C THR A 23 -35.82 -9.63 -20.95
N ALA A 24 -34.94 -10.15 -20.09
CA ALA A 24 -35.29 -10.54 -18.73
C ALA A 24 -35.70 -9.34 -17.86
N LEU A 25 -35.03 -8.18 -18.03
CA LEU A 25 -35.37 -6.95 -17.34
C LEU A 25 -36.74 -6.42 -17.78
N ALA A 26 -36.99 -6.32 -19.08
CA ALA A 26 -38.27 -5.87 -19.62
C ALA A 26 -39.42 -6.78 -19.18
N ALA A 27 -39.24 -8.11 -19.25
CA ALA A 27 -40.21 -9.08 -18.75
C ALA A 27 -40.47 -8.99 -17.23
N ALA A 28 -39.52 -8.43 -16.48
CA ALA A 28 -39.65 -8.17 -15.06
C ALA A 28 -40.30 -6.81 -14.73
N GLY A 29 -40.64 -6.00 -15.74
CA GLY A 29 -41.20 -4.65 -15.61
C GLY A 29 -40.16 -3.53 -15.45
N GLY A 30 -38.90 -3.78 -15.82
CA GLY A 30 -37.87 -2.75 -15.83
C GLY A 30 -37.86 -1.91 -17.11
N GLU A 31 -37.29 -0.72 -17.01
CA GLU A 31 -37.13 0.24 -18.09
C GLU A 31 -35.75 0.12 -18.75
N ILE A 32 -35.67 0.36 -20.05
CA ILE A 32 -34.41 0.41 -20.79
C ILE A 32 -34.29 1.81 -21.39
N ILE A 33 -33.19 2.48 -21.08
CA ILE A 33 -32.91 3.86 -21.50
C ILE A 33 -31.61 3.83 -22.29
N GLU A 34 -31.68 4.19 -23.56
CA GLU A 34 -30.50 4.33 -24.41
C GLU A 34 -29.99 5.76 -24.33
N THR A 35 -28.70 5.95 -24.02
CA THR A 35 -28.10 7.29 -24.07
C THR A 35 -27.78 7.64 -25.51
N ALA A 36 -28.17 8.84 -25.94
CA ALA A 36 -27.82 9.35 -27.26
C ALA A 36 -26.29 9.57 -27.39
N GLU A 37 -25.73 9.34 -28.59
CA GLU A 37 -24.35 9.71 -28.92
C GLU A 37 -24.20 11.24 -28.91
N GLU A 38 -22.99 11.70 -28.61
CA GLU A 38 -22.67 13.11 -28.39
C GLU A 38 -22.80 13.96 -29.67
N THR A 39 -23.95 14.61 -29.84
CA THR A 39 -24.16 15.70 -30.82
C THR A 39 -24.39 17.01 -30.07
N ALA A 40 -23.29 17.74 -29.83
CA ALA A 40 -23.20 18.90 -28.94
C ALA A 40 -24.10 20.12 -29.27
N THR A 41 -24.89 20.08 -30.35
CA THR A 41 -25.73 21.18 -30.82
C THR A 41 -27.24 20.90 -30.83
N ASP A 42 -27.68 19.72 -30.39
CA ASP A 42 -29.10 19.35 -30.38
C ASP A 42 -29.76 19.66 -29.02
N PRO A 43 -30.76 20.57 -28.95
CA PRO A 43 -31.55 20.79 -27.73
C PRO A 43 -32.21 19.52 -27.18
N ALA A 44 -32.55 18.55 -28.04
CA ALA A 44 -33.10 17.26 -27.62
C ALA A 44 -32.06 16.41 -26.87
N TYR A 45 -30.78 16.50 -27.26
CA TYR A 45 -29.67 15.86 -26.56
C TYR A 45 -29.49 16.43 -25.14
N ALA A 46 -29.51 17.76 -25.01
CA ALA A 46 -29.41 18.40 -23.70
C ALA A 46 -30.57 18.03 -22.77
N ALA A 47 -31.81 18.03 -23.29
CA ALA A 47 -32.99 17.62 -22.52
C ALA A 47 -32.95 16.14 -22.11
N HIS A 48 -32.48 15.26 -23.00
CA HIS A 48 -32.31 13.85 -22.70
C HIS A 48 -31.30 13.62 -21.56
N TRP A 49 -30.12 14.23 -21.63
CA TRP A 49 -29.13 14.08 -20.56
C TRP A 49 -29.59 14.68 -19.24
N HIS A 50 -30.32 15.80 -19.26
CA HIS A 50 -30.91 16.35 -18.05
C HIS A 50 -31.95 15.40 -17.43
N HIS A 51 -32.72 14.68 -18.25
CA HIS A 51 -33.64 13.65 -17.77
C HIS A 51 -32.89 12.47 -17.15
N VAL A 52 -31.84 11.98 -17.80
CA VAL A 52 -30.99 10.88 -17.30
C VAL A 52 -30.33 11.25 -15.98
N GLU A 53 -29.73 12.44 -15.88
CA GLU A 53 -29.12 12.93 -14.63
C GLU A 53 -30.18 13.01 -13.52
N ARG A 54 -31.35 13.59 -13.80
CA ARG A 54 -32.44 13.64 -12.81
C ARG A 54 -32.95 12.27 -12.36
N MET A 55 -32.90 11.27 -13.24
CA MET A 55 -33.26 9.90 -12.85
C MET A 55 -32.21 9.31 -11.92
N LEU A 56 -30.94 9.49 -12.26
CA LEU A 56 -29.81 9.02 -11.47
C LEU A 56 -29.83 9.64 -10.07
N THR A 57 -30.06 10.94 -9.97
CA THR A 57 -30.03 11.67 -8.68
C THR A 57 -31.25 11.41 -7.79
N ARG A 58 -32.31 10.84 -8.36
CA ARG A 58 -33.49 10.36 -7.64
C ARG A 58 -33.45 8.86 -7.34
N ALA A 59 -32.43 8.15 -7.82
CA ALA A 59 -32.30 6.73 -7.56
C ALA A 59 -31.90 6.52 -6.10
N ASP A 60 -32.48 5.49 -5.46
CA ASP A 60 -32.05 5.06 -4.13
C ASP A 60 -30.69 4.32 -4.17
N LEU A 61 -30.33 3.81 -5.36
CA LEU A 61 -29.13 3.00 -5.60
C LEU A 61 -28.75 3.03 -7.08
N VAL A 62 -27.46 3.23 -7.35
CA VAL A 62 -26.85 3.03 -8.68
C VAL A 62 -26.03 1.74 -8.65
N VAL A 63 -26.20 0.91 -9.67
CA VAL A 63 -25.38 -0.28 -9.89
C VAL A 63 -24.44 -0.01 -11.04
N ASP A 64 -23.15 0.10 -10.75
CA ASP A 64 -22.12 0.25 -11.77
C ASP A 64 -21.80 -1.12 -12.39
N GLY A 65 -22.07 -1.21 -13.69
CA GLY A 65 -21.67 -2.31 -14.57
C GLY A 65 -21.23 -1.79 -15.93
N ILE A 66 -20.60 -0.60 -15.98
CA ILE A 66 -20.20 0.06 -17.22
C ILE A 66 -19.02 -0.68 -17.87
N THR A 67 -17.99 -1.00 -17.09
CA THR A 67 -16.82 -1.77 -17.50
C THR A 67 -16.42 -2.77 -16.42
N GLY A 68 -16.12 -4.01 -16.81
CA GLY A 68 -15.49 -5.00 -15.93
C GLY A 68 -13.99 -5.16 -16.24
N LEU A 69 -13.43 -6.34 -16.00
CA LEU A 69 -12.01 -6.69 -16.24
C LEU A 69 -11.44 -6.34 -17.63
N GLY A 70 -12.30 -6.27 -18.65
CA GLY A 70 -11.88 -5.89 -20.01
C GLY A 70 -11.78 -4.38 -20.27
N GLY A 71 -12.16 -3.55 -19.29
CA GLY A 71 -12.03 -2.10 -19.35
C GLY A 71 -10.57 -1.68 -19.38
N ARG A 72 -10.27 -0.62 -20.15
CA ARG A 72 -8.93 -0.03 -20.21
C ARG A 72 -9.04 1.49 -20.19
N GLY A 73 -8.19 2.13 -19.41
CA GLY A 73 -8.18 3.59 -19.25
C GLY A 73 -9.40 4.12 -18.49
N GLY A 74 -9.52 5.44 -18.45
CA GLY A 74 -10.64 6.11 -17.78
C GLY A 74 -11.98 6.00 -18.53
N LEU A 75 -13.05 6.39 -17.84
CA LEU A 75 -14.40 6.46 -18.38
C LEU A 75 -14.49 7.45 -19.56
N ARG A 76 -15.31 7.08 -20.55
CA ARG A 76 -15.69 7.97 -21.67
C ARG A 76 -16.62 9.07 -21.18
N THR A 77 -16.71 10.18 -21.92
CA THR A 77 -17.45 11.40 -21.54
C THR A 77 -18.83 11.14 -20.92
N GLY A 78 -19.70 10.37 -21.59
CA GLY A 78 -21.04 10.08 -21.07
C GLY A 78 -21.05 9.29 -19.76
N ALA A 79 -20.13 8.32 -19.62
CA ALA A 79 -19.98 7.54 -18.39
C ALA A 79 -19.39 8.39 -17.25
N ALA A 80 -18.36 9.19 -17.56
CA ALA A 80 -17.73 10.10 -16.62
C ALA A 80 -18.71 11.14 -16.08
N ARG A 81 -19.60 11.65 -16.94
CA ARG A 81 -20.68 12.58 -16.56
C ARG A 81 -21.62 11.96 -15.52
N LEU A 82 -22.00 10.70 -15.70
CA LEU A 82 -22.88 9.99 -14.76
C LEU A 82 -22.17 9.67 -13.44
N ALA A 83 -20.91 9.23 -13.50
CA ALA A 83 -20.09 8.99 -12.32
C ALA A 83 -19.98 10.27 -11.47
N HIS A 84 -19.71 11.40 -12.12
CA HIS A 84 -19.65 12.71 -11.46
C HIS A 84 -20.99 13.12 -10.86
N ALA A 85 -22.11 12.92 -11.57
CA ALA A 85 -23.44 13.24 -11.05
C ALA A 85 -23.80 12.39 -9.83
N ALA A 86 -23.46 11.09 -9.84
CA ALA A 86 -23.67 10.19 -8.70
C ALA A 86 -22.88 10.63 -7.47
N GLU A 87 -21.61 11.01 -7.66
CA GLU A 87 -20.74 11.49 -6.59
C GLU A 87 -21.22 12.82 -6.01
N ALA A 88 -21.56 13.80 -6.88
CA ALA A 88 -21.99 15.13 -6.48
C ALA A 88 -23.26 15.10 -5.59
N ASP A 89 -24.23 14.25 -5.96
CA ASP A 89 -25.49 14.09 -5.23
C ASP A 89 -25.43 12.98 -4.16
N LYS A 90 -24.25 12.36 -3.97
CA LYS A 90 -24.00 11.29 -2.98
C LYS A 90 -25.00 10.13 -3.09
N VAL A 91 -25.34 9.77 -4.32
CA VAL A 91 -26.21 8.62 -4.59
C VAL A 91 -25.42 7.36 -4.25
N PRO A 92 -25.97 6.42 -3.47
CA PRO A 92 -25.27 5.17 -3.16
C PRO A 92 -24.90 4.39 -4.42
N VAL A 93 -23.63 4.01 -4.56
CA VAL A 93 -23.11 3.28 -5.72
C VAL A 93 -22.60 1.90 -5.32
N VAL A 94 -23.08 0.86 -6.01
CA VAL A 94 -22.58 -0.51 -5.92
C VAL A 94 -21.89 -0.88 -7.22
N ALA A 95 -20.57 -1.11 -7.17
CA ALA A 95 -19.83 -1.62 -8.31
C ALA A 95 -19.91 -3.14 -8.40
N VAL A 96 -20.16 -3.63 -9.61
CA VAL A 96 -20.14 -5.06 -9.95
C VAL A 96 -18.74 -5.42 -10.44
N ASP A 97 -18.10 -6.33 -9.73
CA ASP A 97 -16.73 -6.79 -9.91
C ASP A 97 -15.64 -5.78 -9.53
N LEU A 98 -15.65 -4.61 -10.19
CA LEU A 98 -14.68 -3.52 -10.08
C LEU A 98 -15.38 -2.18 -10.36
N PRO A 99 -15.05 -1.08 -9.67
CA PRO A 99 -15.46 0.25 -10.10
C PRO A 99 -14.99 0.56 -11.51
N SER A 100 -15.89 1.02 -12.37
CA SER A 100 -15.60 1.27 -13.77
C SER A 100 -14.62 2.43 -13.94
N GLY A 101 -13.59 2.22 -14.77
CA GLY A 101 -12.54 3.22 -15.05
C GLY A 101 -11.23 3.07 -14.26
N ILE A 102 -11.15 2.09 -13.35
CA ILE A 102 -9.88 1.72 -12.68
C ILE A 102 -9.18 0.58 -13.43
N ASP A 103 -7.86 0.48 -13.30
CA ASP A 103 -7.10 -0.69 -13.77
C ASP A 103 -7.12 -1.81 -12.72
N ALA A 104 -7.59 -2.99 -13.13
CA ALA A 104 -7.76 -4.14 -12.24
C ALA A 104 -6.43 -4.75 -11.79
N ASP A 105 -5.39 -4.68 -12.62
CA ASP A 105 -4.14 -5.41 -12.43
C ASP A 105 -3.05 -4.55 -11.78
N THR A 106 -3.07 -3.24 -12.03
CA THR A 106 -2.03 -2.31 -11.56
C THR A 106 -2.47 -1.46 -10.37
N GLY A 107 -3.78 -1.21 -10.24
CA GLY A 107 -4.34 -0.24 -9.31
C GLY A 107 -4.18 1.22 -9.76
N GLU A 108 -3.79 1.45 -11.00
CA GLU A 108 -3.69 2.78 -11.60
C GLU A 108 -5.08 3.32 -12.02
N VAL A 109 -5.24 4.64 -11.99
CA VAL A 109 -6.45 5.34 -12.45
C VAL A 109 -6.04 6.37 -13.49
N HIS A 110 -6.38 6.12 -14.75
CA HIS A 110 -5.90 6.91 -15.91
C HIS A 110 -6.83 8.07 -16.32
N GLY A 111 -7.93 8.27 -15.62
CA GLY A 111 -8.93 9.28 -15.94
C GLY A 111 -10.13 9.19 -15.00
N PRO A 112 -11.30 9.72 -15.39
CA PRO A 112 -12.50 9.60 -14.56
C PRO A 112 -12.85 8.13 -14.29
N ALA A 113 -13.21 7.82 -13.05
CA ALA A 113 -13.62 6.49 -12.62
C ALA A 113 -14.84 6.60 -11.69
N VAL A 114 -15.59 5.52 -11.55
CA VAL A 114 -16.66 5.42 -10.57
C VAL A 114 -16.06 5.33 -9.17
N THR A 115 -16.58 6.10 -8.22
CA THR A 115 -16.32 5.92 -6.79
C THR A 115 -17.52 5.20 -6.18
N ALA A 116 -17.30 3.98 -5.69
CA ALA A 116 -18.34 3.11 -5.15
C ALA A 116 -18.36 3.14 -3.61
N ASP A 117 -19.54 2.98 -3.01
CA ASP A 117 -19.68 2.73 -1.57
C ASP A 117 -19.44 1.25 -1.23
N LEU A 118 -19.79 0.37 -2.16
CA LEU A 118 -19.64 -1.08 -2.07
C LEU A 118 -19.21 -1.65 -3.43
N THR A 119 -18.17 -2.48 -3.43
CA THR A 119 -17.80 -3.30 -4.58
C THR A 119 -18.05 -4.77 -4.26
N VAL A 120 -18.85 -5.43 -5.09
CA VAL A 120 -19.07 -6.88 -5.01
C VAL A 120 -18.18 -7.56 -6.08
N THR A 121 -17.09 -8.17 -5.65
CA THR A 121 -16.12 -8.82 -6.53
C THR A 121 -16.26 -10.34 -6.51
N PHE A 122 -15.89 -11.01 -7.60
CA PHE A 122 -16.14 -12.45 -7.78
C PHE A 122 -14.87 -13.26 -7.92
N GLY A 123 -14.83 -14.43 -7.29
CA GLY A 123 -13.76 -15.42 -7.39
C GLY A 123 -12.49 -15.04 -6.62
N THR A 124 -11.94 -13.85 -6.86
CA THR A 124 -10.78 -13.32 -6.13
C THR A 124 -10.76 -11.80 -6.08
N HIS A 125 -9.96 -11.27 -5.16
CA HIS A 125 -9.60 -9.86 -5.14
C HIS A 125 -8.61 -9.55 -6.26
N LYS A 126 -8.92 -8.53 -7.04
CA LYS A 126 -8.01 -8.00 -8.05
C LYS A 126 -7.02 -7.03 -7.38
N PRO A 127 -5.76 -6.94 -7.83
CA PRO A 127 -4.79 -5.99 -7.27
C PRO A 127 -5.31 -4.55 -7.16
N GLY A 128 -6.06 -4.07 -8.16
CA GLY A 128 -6.65 -2.73 -8.16
C GLY A 128 -7.72 -2.48 -7.09
N LEU A 129 -8.26 -3.52 -6.45
CA LEU A 129 -9.13 -3.38 -5.27
C LEU A 129 -8.34 -3.27 -3.96
N LEU A 130 -7.03 -3.50 -4.00
CA LEU A 130 -6.16 -3.50 -2.84
C LEU A 130 -5.17 -2.33 -2.84
N VAL A 131 -4.78 -1.84 -4.02
CA VAL A 131 -3.72 -0.85 -4.19
C VAL A 131 -4.28 0.51 -4.63
N ASP A 132 -3.83 1.58 -3.97
CA ASP A 132 -4.16 2.95 -4.36
C ASP A 132 -3.44 3.38 -5.64
N PRO A 133 -4.03 4.29 -6.45
CA PRO A 133 -5.27 5.03 -6.18
C PRO A 133 -6.58 4.25 -6.38
N ALA A 134 -6.59 3.15 -7.12
CA ALA A 134 -7.82 2.44 -7.48
C ALA A 134 -8.62 1.91 -6.27
N ARG A 135 -7.96 1.47 -5.19
CA ARG A 135 -8.62 1.02 -3.95
C ARG A 135 -9.55 2.09 -3.35
N GLU A 136 -9.20 3.38 -3.43
CA GLU A 136 -10.05 4.46 -2.90
C GLU A 136 -11.41 4.56 -3.61
N HIS A 137 -11.49 4.08 -4.85
CA HIS A 137 -12.73 4.02 -5.62
C HIS A 137 -13.62 2.82 -5.28
N ALA A 138 -13.12 1.83 -4.54
CA ALA A 138 -13.82 0.56 -4.34
C ALA A 138 -14.78 0.54 -3.14
N GLY A 139 -14.68 1.51 -2.24
CA GLY A 139 -15.44 1.54 -1.00
C GLY A 139 -15.23 0.26 -0.17
N THR A 140 -16.31 -0.28 0.39
CA THR A 140 -16.25 -1.60 1.05
C THR A 140 -16.20 -2.70 -0.01
N VAL A 141 -15.24 -3.62 0.08
CA VAL A 141 -15.17 -4.77 -0.84
C VAL A 141 -15.84 -6.01 -0.22
N ARG A 142 -16.65 -6.71 -1.02
CA ARG A 142 -17.26 -8.00 -0.69
C ARG A 142 -16.90 -9.03 -1.76
N LEU A 143 -16.13 -10.04 -1.38
CA LEU A 143 -15.81 -11.16 -2.23
C LEU A 143 -16.94 -12.21 -2.20
N ILE A 144 -17.44 -12.55 -3.37
CA ILE A 144 -18.33 -13.69 -3.59
C ILE A 144 -17.51 -14.82 -4.22
N ASP A 145 -17.37 -15.91 -3.48
CA ASP A 145 -16.79 -17.13 -4.02
C ASP A 145 -17.75 -17.76 -5.03
N ILE A 146 -17.23 -18.02 -6.24
CA ILE A 146 -17.96 -18.63 -7.35
C ILE A 146 -17.32 -19.97 -7.76
N GLY A 147 -16.41 -20.52 -6.95
CA GLY A 147 -15.77 -21.81 -7.16
C GLY A 147 -14.69 -21.80 -8.25
N LEU A 148 -13.88 -20.73 -8.33
CA LEU A 148 -12.75 -20.68 -9.27
C LEU A 148 -11.50 -21.30 -8.65
N ASP A 149 -10.86 -22.19 -9.40
CA ASP A 149 -9.47 -22.59 -9.17
C ASP A 149 -8.53 -21.57 -9.84
N LEU A 150 -7.82 -20.78 -9.04
CA LEU A 150 -6.94 -19.72 -9.53
C LEU A 150 -5.56 -20.30 -9.91
N PRO A 151 -5.06 -20.05 -11.14
CA PRO A 151 -3.77 -20.55 -11.56
C PRO A 151 -2.62 -19.67 -11.06
N GLY A 152 -1.55 -20.31 -10.57
CA GLY A 152 -0.28 -19.65 -10.26
C GLY A 152 -0.28 -18.80 -8.97
N PRO A 153 0.86 -18.17 -8.64
CA PRO A 153 0.94 -17.26 -7.50
C PRO A 153 0.17 -15.97 -7.80
N ALA A 154 -0.46 -15.41 -6.77
CA ALA A 154 -1.15 -14.13 -6.88
C ALA A 154 -0.16 -13.01 -7.22
N ALA A 155 -0.59 -12.01 -7.99
CA ALA A 155 0.20 -10.82 -8.27
C ALA A 155 0.38 -9.94 -7.01
N ALA A 156 -0.64 -9.94 -6.14
CA ALA A 156 -0.66 -9.26 -4.86
C ALA A 156 -1.43 -10.09 -3.82
N GLU A 157 -1.06 -9.96 -2.55
CA GLU A 157 -1.75 -10.60 -1.43
C GLU A 157 -1.89 -9.63 -0.25
N ALA A 158 -2.99 -9.71 0.49
CA ALA A 158 -3.20 -8.88 1.69
C ALA A 158 -3.27 -9.79 2.92
N LEU A 159 -2.26 -9.70 3.79
CA LEU A 159 -2.21 -10.51 5.01
C LEU A 159 -3.38 -10.16 5.94
N GLN A 160 -4.03 -11.19 6.46
CA GLN A 160 -5.07 -11.06 7.46
C GLN A 160 -4.48 -11.18 8.87
N HIS A 161 -5.30 -10.87 9.88
CA HIS A 161 -4.90 -10.94 11.28
C HIS A 161 -4.25 -12.28 11.65
N ALA A 162 -4.84 -13.40 11.20
CA ALA A 162 -4.34 -14.74 11.50
C ALA A 162 -2.96 -15.00 10.88
N ASP A 163 -2.73 -14.51 9.66
CA ASP A 163 -1.45 -14.65 8.96
C ASP A 163 -0.35 -13.90 9.72
N VAL A 164 -0.62 -12.65 10.11
CA VAL A 164 0.32 -11.84 10.89
C VAL A 164 0.57 -12.47 12.26
N ALA A 165 -0.48 -12.90 12.96
CA ALA A 165 -0.35 -13.54 14.27
C ALA A 165 0.48 -14.83 14.24
N ALA A 166 0.48 -15.55 13.11
CA ALA A 166 1.30 -16.74 12.89
C ALA A 166 2.78 -16.40 12.61
N LEU A 167 3.08 -15.22 12.06
CA LEU A 167 4.45 -14.75 11.83
C LEU A 167 5.12 -14.23 13.10
N LEU A 168 4.35 -13.71 14.05
CA LEU A 168 4.94 -13.05 15.22
C LEU A 168 5.69 -14.03 16.13
N PRO A 169 6.95 -13.72 16.49
CA PRO A 169 7.75 -14.58 17.35
C PRO A 169 7.17 -14.58 18.77
N ARG A 170 7.01 -15.77 19.35
CA ARG A 170 6.55 -15.95 20.74
C ARG A 170 7.71 -16.45 21.61
N PRO A 171 8.07 -15.74 22.70
CA PRO A 171 9.06 -16.24 23.64
C PRO A 171 8.64 -17.57 24.25
N ALA A 172 9.57 -18.52 24.32
CA ALA A 172 9.43 -19.78 25.03
C ALA A 172 10.18 -19.71 26.38
N PRO A 173 9.97 -20.67 27.31
CA PRO A 173 10.66 -20.67 28.61
C PRO A 173 12.20 -20.59 28.52
N GLU A 174 12.79 -21.10 27.44
CA GLU A 174 14.25 -21.06 27.20
C GLU A 174 14.72 -19.84 26.39
N SER A 175 13.84 -18.89 26.09
CA SER A 175 14.21 -17.71 25.30
C SER A 175 15.08 -16.74 26.09
N ASP A 176 16.32 -16.56 25.64
CA ASP A 176 17.20 -15.49 26.10
C ASP A 176 17.09 -14.23 25.20
N LYS A 177 17.84 -13.18 25.55
CA LYS A 177 17.87 -11.91 24.81
C LYS A 177 18.37 -12.05 23.36
N TYR A 178 19.19 -13.06 23.05
CA TYR A 178 19.72 -13.27 21.70
C TYR A 178 18.72 -14.03 20.84
N ARG A 179 18.00 -15.00 21.43
CA ARG A 179 16.94 -15.76 20.75
C ARG A 179 15.70 -14.90 20.47
N ARG A 180 15.47 -13.88 21.31
CA ARG A 180 14.47 -12.82 21.06
C ARG A 180 14.94 -11.73 20.09
N GLY A 181 16.20 -11.78 19.65
CA GLY A 181 16.80 -10.80 18.75
C GLY A 181 17.32 -9.55 19.46
N VAL A 182 18.57 -9.21 19.18
CA VAL A 182 19.19 -7.93 19.53
C VAL A 182 19.19 -7.03 18.30
N VAL A 183 18.43 -5.95 18.34
CA VAL A 183 18.40 -4.96 17.25
C VAL A 183 19.38 -3.82 17.53
N GLY A 184 20.22 -3.50 16.55
CA GLY A 184 21.04 -2.31 16.53
C GLY A 184 20.32 -1.14 15.88
N ILE A 185 20.42 0.07 16.45
CA ILE A 185 19.79 1.27 15.91
C ILE A 185 20.84 2.38 15.78
N CYS A 186 21.00 2.90 14.56
CA CYS A 186 21.81 4.07 14.25
C CYS A 186 20.90 5.14 13.63
N ALA A 187 20.37 6.00 14.49
CA ALA A 187 19.37 7.01 14.16
C ALA A 187 19.61 8.30 14.96
N GLY A 188 18.99 9.39 14.54
CA GLY A 188 19.06 10.71 15.16
C GLY A 188 20.26 11.54 14.71
N SER A 189 20.21 12.81 15.09
CA SER A 189 21.25 13.83 14.88
C SER A 189 21.05 14.94 15.91
N ALA A 190 21.96 15.91 15.97
CA ALA A 190 21.76 17.10 16.79
C ALA A 190 20.45 17.84 16.44
N ARG A 191 20.05 17.81 15.17
CA ARG A 191 18.81 18.44 14.68
C ARG A 191 17.57 17.58 14.93
N TYR A 192 17.71 16.25 14.86
CA TYR A 192 16.58 15.31 14.97
C TYR A 192 16.82 14.22 16.04
N PRO A 193 17.06 14.57 17.31
CA PRO A 193 17.28 13.56 18.35
C PRO A 193 16.04 12.72 18.64
N GLY A 194 14.84 13.24 18.36
CA GLY A 194 13.57 12.54 18.54
C GLY A 194 13.44 11.27 17.70
N ALA A 195 14.04 11.23 16.50
CA ALA A 195 14.01 10.05 15.64
C ALA A 195 14.68 8.84 16.30
N ALA A 196 15.78 9.06 17.01
CA ALA A 196 16.45 8.01 17.79
C ALA A 196 15.53 7.45 18.89
N VAL A 197 14.87 8.35 19.63
CA VAL A 197 13.96 7.99 20.73
C VAL A 197 12.75 7.20 20.20
N LEU A 198 12.12 7.64 19.12
CA LEU A 198 10.96 6.98 18.53
C LEU A 198 11.32 5.61 17.94
N CYS A 199 12.46 5.50 17.26
CA CYS A 199 12.93 4.23 16.71
C CYS A 199 13.26 3.21 17.82
N VAL A 200 13.94 3.64 18.88
CA VAL A 200 14.20 2.79 20.06
C VAL A 200 12.89 2.39 20.74
N HIS A 201 11.93 3.31 20.85
CA HIS A 201 10.61 3.01 21.41
C HIS A 201 9.88 1.93 20.62
N GLY A 202 9.81 2.06 19.30
CA GLY A 202 9.17 1.07 18.43
C GLY A 202 9.78 -0.32 18.59
N ALA A 203 11.11 -0.40 18.65
CA ALA A 203 11.82 -1.66 18.88
C ALA A 203 11.50 -2.30 20.25
N LEU A 204 11.58 -1.52 21.33
CA LEU A 204 11.29 -2.01 22.68
C LEU A 204 9.84 -2.49 22.84
N ARG A 205 8.89 -1.86 22.13
CA ARG A 205 7.47 -2.23 22.16
C ARG A 205 7.12 -3.42 21.26
N THR A 206 8.07 -3.89 20.45
CA THR A 206 7.87 -5.01 19.49
C THR A 206 8.59 -6.29 19.92
N GLY A 207 8.93 -6.39 21.21
CA GLY A 207 9.41 -7.64 21.79
C GLY A 207 10.88 -7.97 21.54
N ALA A 208 11.71 -7.00 21.13
CA ALA A 208 13.17 -7.14 21.09
C ALA A 208 13.71 -7.73 22.40
N GLY A 209 14.69 -8.63 22.29
CA GLY A 209 15.41 -9.17 23.44
C GLY A 209 16.36 -8.16 24.07
N ALA A 210 17.00 -7.34 23.24
CA ALA A 210 17.71 -6.13 23.65
C ALA A 210 17.78 -5.12 22.50
N VAL A 211 17.94 -3.85 22.84
CA VAL A 211 18.20 -2.78 21.86
C VAL A 211 19.60 -2.22 22.11
N ARG A 212 20.43 -2.22 21.07
CA ARG A 212 21.72 -1.53 21.04
C ARG A 212 21.56 -0.26 20.23
N TYR A 213 22.06 0.86 20.74
CA TYR A 213 21.98 2.14 20.07
C TYR A 213 23.38 2.70 19.84
N ALA A 214 23.66 3.10 18.59
CA ALA A 214 24.95 3.58 18.13
C ALA A 214 24.78 4.77 17.17
N GLY A 215 24.30 5.88 17.71
CA GLY A 215 24.05 7.11 16.95
C GLY A 215 24.19 8.38 17.81
N PRO A 216 24.08 9.57 17.22
CA PRO A 216 24.36 10.86 17.86
C PRO A 216 23.25 11.39 18.79
N GLY A 217 22.24 10.59 19.12
CA GLY A 217 21.11 10.89 20.02
C GLY A 217 21.13 10.11 21.33
N ASP A 218 22.31 9.64 21.74
CA ASP A 218 22.53 8.72 22.86
C ASP A 218 21.96 9.21 24.20
N GLN A 219 22.22 10.46 24.57
CA GLN A 219 21.75 11.04 25.83
C GLN A 219 20.22 11.08 25.90
N ALA A 220 19.56 11.44 24.79
CA ALA A 220 18.10 11.49 24.72
C ALA A 220 17.49 10.09 24.83
N VAL A 221 18.14 9.09 24.22
CA VAL A 221 17.73 7.68 24.30
C VAL A 221 17.85 7.16 25.74
N VAL A 222 19.01 7.32 26.40
CA VAL A 222 19.21 6.83 27.78
C VAL A 222 18.27 7.51 28.76
N ALA A 223 18.05 8.82 28.61
CA ALA A 223 17.15 9.56 29.47
C ALA A 223 15.71 9.03 29.44
N ARG A 224 15.27 8.50 28.29
CA ARG A 224 13.91 7.97 28.12
C ARG A 224 13.79 6.47 28.33
N PHE A 225 14.81 5.71 27.91
CA PHE A 225 14.86 4.24 27.88
C PHE A 225 16.20 3.74 28.43
N PRO A 226 16.39 3.78 29.77
CA PRO A 226 17.65 3.41 30.41
C PRO A 226 18.04 1.94 30.22
N GLU A 227 17.12 1.08 29.77
CA GLU A 227 17.39 -0.31 29.40
C GLU A 227 18.16 -0.46 28.07
N THR A 228 18.30 0.61 27.29
CA THR A 228 18.98 0.60 25.99
C THR A 228 20.49 0.55 26.15
N LEU A 229 21.15 -0.36 25.44
CA LEU A 229 22.60 -0.49 25.45
C LEU A 229 23.22 0.52 24.49
N VAL A 230 23.71 1.63 25.02
CA VAL A 230 24.27 2.73 24.23
C VAL A 230 25.77 2.55 23.99
N SER A 231 26.22 2.88 22.78
CA SER A 231 27.62 2.95 22.38
C SER A 231 27.88 4.25 21.63
N SER A 232 28.93 4.99 22.02
CA SER A 232 29.27 6.30 21.45
C SER A 232 30.05 6.22 20.13
N GLY A 233 30.44 5.01 19.72
CA GLY A 233 31.29 4.76 18.55
C GLY A 233 30.52 4.58 17.24
N LEU A 234 31.20 3.94 16.28
CA LEU A 234 30.55 3.46 15.07
C LEU A 234 29.67 2.22 15.38
N PRO A 235 28.64 1.94 14.55
CA PRO A 235 27.80 0.75 14.72
C PRO A 235 28.60 -0.56 14.84
N SER A 236 29.73 -0.72 14.14
CA SER A 236 30.65 -1.87 14.25
C SER A 236 31.29 -2.05 15.64
N GLU A 237 31.35 -0.99 16.43
CA GLU A 237 31.91 -0.99 17.78
C GLU A 237 30.84 -1.23 18.87
N ALA A 238 29.56 -1.21 18.50
CA ALA A 238 28.44 -1.30 19.43
C ALA A 238 28.17 -2.74 19.95
N GLY A 239 28.94 -3.72 19.48
CA GLY A 239 28.81 -5.13 19.82
C GLY A 239 27.82 -5.90 18.94
N ARG A 240 27.66 -7.19 19.22
CA ARG A 240 26.88 -8.11 18.38
C ARG A 240 25.38 -7.79 18.41
N VAL A 241 24.80 -7.69 17.21
CA VAL A 241 23.36 -7.59 16.94
C VAL A 241 22.91 -8.71 15.98
N GLN A 242 21.61 -8.86 15.80
CA GLN A 242 20.99 -9.77 14.82
C GLN A 242 20.46 -9.03 13.60
N ALA A 243 20.14 -7.73 13.73
CA ALA A 243 19.84 -6.85 12.61
C ALA A 243 20.16 -5.40 12.98
N TRP A 244 20.32 -4.54 11.98
CA TRP A 244 20.46 -3.09 12.14
C TRP A 244 19.28 -2.32 11.57
N VAL A 245 18.97 -1.19 12.19
CA VAL A 245 18.16 -0.10 11.64
C VAL A 245 19.07 1.12 11.49
N VAL A 246 19.08 1.74 10.32
CA VAL A 246 19.89 2.93 10.06
C VAL A 246 19.13 3.95 9.22
N GLY A 247 19.33 5.23 9.55
CA GLY A 247 18.84 6.33 8.72
C GLY A 247 17.86 7.33 9.34
N PRO A 248 16.89 6.93 10.20
CA PRO A 248 15.94 7.88 10.79
C PRO A 248 16.63 9.10 11.43
N GLY A 249 16.46 10.28 10.83
CA GLY A 249 17.00 11.54 11.34
C GLY A 249 18.54 11.67 11.37
N LEU A 250 19.30 10.85 10.63
CA LEU A 250 20.78 10.91 10.60
C LEU A 250 21.34 12.19 9.96
N GLY A 251 20.58 12.87 9.10
CA GLY A 251 21.09 13.98 8.30
C GLY A 251 21.82 13.54 7.03
N GLU A 252 22.48 14.49 6.37
CA GLU A 252 22.99 14.33 5.00
C GLU A 252 24.53 14.50 4.89
N ASP A 253 25.22 14.60 6.04
CA ASP A 253 26.65 14.85 6.06
C ASP A 253 27.52 13.59 5.86
N GLU A 254 28.84 13.80 5.76
CA GLU A 254 29.82 12.72 5.59
C GLU A 254 29.85 11.76 6.79
N GLU A 255 29.46 12.19 7.99
CA GLU A 255 29.37 11.31 9.14
C GLU A 255 28.18 10.36 9.03
N ALA A 256 27.01 10.87 8.64
CA ALA A 256 25.83 10.07 8.34
C ALA A 256 26.15 9.02 7.25
N GLY A 257 26.81 9.44 6.17
CA GLY A 257 27.26 8.54 5.11
C GLY A 257 28.22 7.44 5.60
N ARG A 258 29.18 7.79 6.46
CA ARG A 258 30.10 6.81 7.09
C ARG A 258 29.36 5.81 7.97
N ARG A 259 28.39 6.25 8.76
CA ARG A 259 27.57 5.35 9.62
C ARG A 259 26.72 4.40 8.81
N VAL A 260 26.09 4.87 7.73
CA VAL A 260 25.33 4.01 6.81
C VAL A 260 26.24 2.98 6.14
N ALA A 261 27.41 3.41 5.66
CA ALA A 261 28.38 2.51 5.06
C ALA A 261 28.90 1.45 6.04
N ASP A 262 29.13 1.81 7.31
CA ASP A 262 29.55 0.89 8.38
C ASP A 262 28.48 -0.17 8.68
N VAL A 263 27.21 0.22 8.78
CA VAL A 263 26.09 -0.72 8.93
C VAL A 263 25.96 -1.65 7.73
N LEU A 264 26.02 -1.10 6.51
CA LEU A 264 25.96 -1.87 5.26
C LEU A 264 27.22 -2.70 4.96
N ALA A 265 28.27 -2.61 5.77
CA ALA A 265 29.40 -3.52 5.70
C ALA A 265 29.20 -4.78 6.56
N GLN A 266 28.21 -4.79 7.46
CA GLN A 266 27.98 -5.91 8.35
C GLN A 266 27.18 -7.04 7.70
N ASP A 267 27.53 -8.28 8.03
CA ASP A 267 26.90 -9.52 7.52
C ASP A 267 25.68 -9.93 8.37
N VAL A 268 24.80 -8.97 8.60
CA VAL A 268 23.49 -9.15 9.26
C VAL A 268 22.42 -8.41 8.48
N PRO A 269 21.14 -8.81 8.61
CA PRO A 269 20.04 -8.05 8.04
C PRO A 269 20.05 -6.56 8.39
N VAL A 270 19.71 -5.70 7.44
CA VAL A 270 19.68 -4.24 7.63
C VAL A 270 18.35 -3.66 7.15
N LEU A 271 17.74 -2.79 7.96
CA LEU A 271 16.69 -1.88 7.58
C LEU A 271 17.30 -0.49 7.33
N VAL A 272 17.09 0.06 6.14
CA VAL A 272 17.50 1.42 5.78
C VAL A 272 16.26 2.28 5.57
N ASP A 273 16.16 3.39 6.30
CA ASP A 273 15.04 4.32 6.24
C ASP A 273 15.51 5.77 6.06
N ALA A 274 14.59 6.66 5.71
CA ALA A 274 14.76 8.10 5.77
C ALA A 274 16.09 8.62 5.16
N ASP A 275 16.90 9.31 5.97
CA ASP A 275 18.17 9.88 5.54
C ASP A 275 19.17 8.81 5.08
N GLY A 276 19.09 7.59 5.63
CA GLY A 276 19.94 6.47 5.23
C GLY A 276 19.77 6.09 3.76
N LEU A 277 18.56 6.26 3.21
CA LEU A 277 18.25 5.93 1.81
C LEU A 277 19.06 6.78 0.82
N ARG A 278 19.52 7.97 1.22
CA ARG A 278 20.32 8.89 0.39
C ARG A 278 21.70 8.35 0.03
N PHE A 279 22.24 7.51 0.90
CA PHE A 279 23.61 7.01 0.80
C PHE A 279 23.68 5.62 0.16
N LEU A 280 22.56 5.12 -0.36
CA LEU A 280 22.49 3.82 -0.99
C LEU A 280 23.16 3.84 -2.36
N ASP A 281 24.01 2.84 -2.57
CA ASP A 281 24.56 2.51 -3.87
C ASP A 281 23.99 1.15 -4.32
N ARG A 282 23.47 1.09 -5.55
CA ARG A 282 22.72 -0.07 -6.06
C ARG A 282 23.61 -1.30 -6.18
N ASP A 283 24.82 -1.14 -6.69
CA ASP A 283 25.74 -2.25 -6.94
C ASP A 283 26.27 -2.82 -5.63
N ARG A 284 26.60 -1.95 -4.67
CA ARG A 284 26.97 -2.38 -3.31
C ARG A 284 25.83 -3.12 -2.61
N LEU A 285 24.58 -2.67 -2.78
CA LEU A 285 23.44 -3.33 -2.14
C LEU A 285 23.16 -4.70 -2.76
N ARG A 286 23.23 -4.81 -4.10
CA ARG A 286 23.11 -6.10 -4.83
C ARG A 286 24.22 -7.09 -4.50
N ALA A 287 25.40 -6.62 -4.15
CA ALA A 287 26.53 -7.46 -3.74
C ALA A 287 26.41 -7.99 -2.29
N ARG A 288 25.49 -7.44 -1.48
CA ARG A 288 25.28 -7.92 -0.10
C ARG A 288 24.58 -9.27 -0.10
N THR A 289 25.11 -10.20 0.69
CA THR A 289 24.50 -11.51 0.96
C THR A 289 23.43 -11.42 2.04
N ALA A 290 23.63 -10.56 3.04
CA ALA A 290 22.67 -10.36 4.11
C ALA A 290 21.44 -9.55 3.62
N PRO A 291 20.22 -9.95 4.02
CA PRO A 291 18.99 -9.28 3.59
C PRO A 291 18.98 -7.77 3.89
N THR A 292 18.44 -6.98 2.96
CA THR A 292 18.20 -5.56 3.18
C THR A 292 16.72 -5.23 2.99
N LEU A 293 16.16 -4.45 3.92
CA LEU A 293 14.83 -3.88 3.87
C LEU A 293 14.93 -2.36 3.70
N LEU A 294 14.32 -1.82 2.65
CA LEU A 294 14.20 -0.38 2.41
C LEU A 294 12.79 0.07 2.76
N THR A 295 12.63 1.21 3.43
CA THR A 295 11.31 1.71 3.85
C THR A 295 10.96 3.09 3.29
N PRO A 296 11.11 3.36 1.98
CA PRO A 296 10.88 4.70 1.42
C PRO A 296 9.40 5.12 1.49
N HIS A 297 9.14 6.41 1.70
CA HIS A 297 7.87 7.03 1.29
C HIS A 297 7.90 7.43 -0.20
N ALA A 298 6.79 7.93 -0.75
CA ALA A 298 6.67 8.26 -2.19
C ALA A 298 7.79 9.20 -2.70
N GLY A 299 8.06 10.32 -2.01
CA GLY A 299 9.17 11.21 -2.36
C GLY A 299 10.58 10.58 -2.29
N GLU A 300 10.86 9.72 -1.30
CA GLU A 300 12.14 9.01 -1.22
C GLU A 300 12.27 7.98 -2.35
N ALA A 301 11.20 7.24 -2.63
CA ALA A 301 11.09 6.30 -3.74
C ALA A 301 11.30 7.00 -5.10
N ALA A 302 10.69 8.16 -5.29
CA ALA A 302 10.81 8.98 -6.48
C ALA A 302 12.27 9.38 -6.74
N ARG A 303 12.96 9.85 -5.69
CA ARG A 303 14.41 10.15 -5.77
C ARG A 303 15.25 8.92 -6.09
N LEU A 304 14.97 7.77 -5.46
CA LEU A 304 15.71 6.52 -5.72
C LEU A 304 15.52 6.02 -7.16
N LEU A 305 14.34 6.23 -7.74
CA LEU A 305 13.99 5.83 -9.11
C LEU A 305 14.32 6.87 -10.18
N GLY A 306 14.63 8.10 -9.80
CA GLY A 306 14.86 9.23 -10.71
C GLY A 306 13.59 9.66 -11.45
N VAL A 307 12.45 9.67 -10.76
CA VAL A 307 11.12 10.05 -11.31
C VAL A 307 10.45 11.07 -10.40
N GLU A 308 9.35 11.67 -10.87
CA GLU A 308 8.52 12.55 -10.06
C GLU A 308 7.71 11.79 -9.00
N ARG A 309 7.36 12.46 -7.91
CA ARG A 309 6.60 11.86 -6.80
C ARG A 309 5.23 11.35 -7.26
N GLU A 310 4.57 12.11 -8.10
CA GLU A 310 3.24 11.83 -8.64
C GLU A 310 3.24 10.55 -9.48
N HIS A 311 4.37 10.21 -10.12
CA HIS A 311 4.50 8.94 -10.83
C HIS A 311 4.49 7.74 -9.87
N VAL A 312 5.17 7.86 -8.73
CA VAL A 312 5.17 6.81 -7.70
C VAL A 312 3.79 6.68 -7.05
N GLU A 313 3.10 7.80 -6.82
CA GLU A 313 1.75 7.81 -6.24
C GLU A 313 0.71 7.26 -7.20
N ALA A 314 0.83 7.53 -8.50
CA ALA A 314 -0.07 7.00 -9.52
C ALA A 314 0.16 5.51 -9.79
N ALA A 315 1.42 5.04 -9.80
CA ALA A 315 1.82 3.69 -10.18
C ALA A 315 2.56 2.97 -9.03
N ARG A 316 1.93 2.88 -7.85
CA ARG A 316 2.55 2.37 -6.61
C ARG A 316 3.07 0.94 -6.76
N LEU A 317 2.26 0.04 -7.34
CA LEU A 317 2.60 -1.37 -7.51
C LEU A 317 3.81 -1.56 -8.44
N THR A 318 3.80 -0.85 -9.56
CA THR A 318 4.91 -0.83 -10.53
C THR A 318 6.19 -0.27 -9.89
N SER A 319 6.06 0.83 -9.13
CA SER A 319 7.20 1.50 -8.50
C SER A 319 7.86 0.65 -7.42
N VAL A 320 7.09 -0.01 -6.55
CA VAL A 320 7.67 -0.85 -5.49
C VAL A 320 8.38 -2.07 -6.05
N ARG A 321 7.85 -2.71 -7.10
CA ARG A 321 8.51 -3.82 -7.80
C ARG A 321 9.81 -3.35 -8.45
N ARG A 322 9.77 -2.22 -9.15
CA ARG A 322 10.94 -1.61 -9.78
C ARG A 322 12.04 -1.31 -8.76
N LEU A 323 11.69 -0.72 -7.61
CA LEU A 323 12.65 -0.49 -6.53
C LEU A 323 13.28 -1.80 -6.01
N ALA A 324 12.46 -2.82 -5.75
CA ALA A 324 12.97 -4.09 -5.22
C ALA A 324 13.94 -4.78 -6.19
N SER A 325 13.62 -4.76 -7.49
CA SER A 325 14.46 -5.32 -8.57
C SER A 325 15.73 -4.47 -8.81
N GLU A 326 15.61 -3.14 -8.85
CA GLU A 326 16.76 -2.24 -9.09
C GLU A 326 17.78 -2.26 -7.94
N TYR A 327 17.33 -2.47 -6.69
CA TYR A 327 18.21 -2.50 -5.52
C TYR A 327 18.57 -3.92 -5.04
N GLY A 328 17.91 -4.96 -5.56
CA GLY A 328 18.09 -6.33 -5.07
C GLY A 328 17.70 -6.49 -3.60
N ALA A 329 16.73 -5.70 -3.12
CA ALA A 329 16.36 -5.61 -1.72
C ALA A 329 14.85 -5.72 -1.54
N THR A 330 14.41 -6.07 -0.33
CA THR A 330 12.98 -5.97 0.01
C THR A 330 12.62 -4.50 0.21
N VAL A 331 11.48 -4.07 -0.30
CA VAL A 331 11.03 -2.68 -0.22
C VAL A 331 9.66 -2.61 0.40
N LEU A 332 9.52 -1.86 1.49
CA LEU A 332 8.28 -1.41 2.08
C LEU A 332 8.03 0.02 1.60
N LEU A 333 7.17 0.20 0.61
CA LEU A 333 6.77 1.51 0.10
C LEU A 333 5.64 2.08 0.98
N LYS A 334 5.96 3.07 1.79
CA LYS A 334 5.02 3.77 2.69
C LYS A 334 4.01 4.58 1.87
N GLY A 335 2.80 4.74 2.40
CA GLY A 335 1.73 5.59 1.83
C GLY A 335 0.34 5.13 2.28
N SER A 336 -0.70 5.64 1.63
CA SER A 336 -2.12 5.35 1.90
C SER A 336 -2.40 3.84 1.94
N THR A 337 -1.81 3.11 1.00
CA THR A 337 -1.66 1.66 1.05
C THR A 337 -0.18 1.32 1.04
N THR A 338 0.29 0.72 2.14
CA THR A 338 1.69 0.28 2.25
C THR A 338 1.89 -1.02 1.47
N LEU A 339 2.91 -1.04 0.61
CA LEU A 339 3.23 -2.19 -0.23
C LEU A 339 4.58 -2.78 0.15
N VAL A 340 4.71 -4.10 0.13
CA VAL A 340 5.96 -4.81 0.40
C VAL A 340 6.31 -5.73 -0.78
N ALA A 341 7.39 -5.43 -1.48
CA ALA A 341 7.91 -6.25 -2.56
C ALA A 341 9.27 -6.87 -2.18
N ALA A 342 9.43 -8.15 -2.46
CA ALA A 342 10.73 -8.82 -2.42
C ALA A 342 11.48 -8.61 -3.75
N PRO A 343 12.81 -8.81 -3.79
CA PRO A 343 13.56 -8.72 -5.04
C PRO A 343 13.24 -9.86 -6.02
N ASP A 344 12.66 -10.96 -5.54
CA ASP A 344 12.13 -12.04 -6.38
C ASP A 344 10.79 -11.63 -7.00
N GLU A 345 10.80 -11.32 -8.30
CA GLU A 345 9.64 -10.88 -9.07
C GLU A 345 8.54 -11.95 -9.20
N SER A 346 8.86 -13.23 -8.91
CA SER A 346 7.86 -14.31 -8.91
C SER A 346 6.96 -14.31 -7.66
N MET A 347 7.37 -13.58 -6.61
CA MET A 347 6.61 -13.48 -5.37
C MET A 347 5.54 -12.39 -5.44
N PRO A 348 4.37 -12.60 -4.80
CA PRO A 348 3.33 -11.57 -4.71
C PRO A 348 3.86 -10.31 -4.01
N VAL A 349 3.36 -9.15 -4.43
CA VAL A 349 3.50 -7.94 -3.60
C VAL A 349 2.52 -8.04 -2.44
N ARG A 350 3.00 -7.85 -1.21
CA ARG A 350 2.12 -7.80 -0.04
C ARG A 350 1.54 -6.42 0.14
N VAL A 351 0.25 -6.36 0.44
CA VAL A 351 -0.50 -5.15 0.65
C VAL A 351 -0.91 -5.09 2.12
N ASN A 352 -0.53 -4.00 2.80
CA ASN A 352 -1.05 -3.74 4.13
C ASN A 352 -2.39 -3.00 4.01
N ALA A 353 -3.48 -3.70 4.33
CA ALA A 353 -4.83 -3.13 4.31
C ALA A 353 -5.17 -2.35 5.59
N THR A 354 -4.32 -2.42 6.63
CA THR A 354 -4.48 -1.65 7.87
C THR A 354 -3.86 -0.25 7.76
N GLY A 355 -4.00 0.53 8.83
CA GLY A 355 -3.55 1.92 8.90
C GLY A 355 -4.71 2.89 8.79
N THR A 356 -4.49 4.10 9.29
CA THR A 356 -5.45 5.20 9.20
C THR A 356 -4.73 6.46 8.75
N PRO A 357 -5.43 7.45 8.15
CA PRO A 357 -4.83 8.72 7.78
C PRO A 357 -4.15 9.46 8.96
N TRP A 358 -4.52 9.14 10.21
CA TRP A 358 -3.88 9.69 11.42
C TRP A 358 -2.39 9.33 11.54
N LEU A 359 -1.90 8.32 10.81
CA LEU A 359 -0.48 7.98 10.76
C LEU A 359 0.36 8.98 9.94
N ALA A 360 -0.28 9.91 9.21
CA ALA A 360 0.38 10.98 8.46
C ALA A 360 0.89 12.11 9.38
N THR A 361 1.67 11.74 10.39
CA THR A 361 2.31 12.65 11.35
C THR A 361 3.82 12.43 11.39
N ALA A 362 4.58 13.47 11.74
CA ALA A 362 6.03 13.37 11.87
C ALA A 362 6.41 12.36 12.94
N GLY A 363 7.36 11.47 12.62
CA GLY A 363 7.89 10.46 13.54
C GLY A 363 7.18 9.11 13.54
N SER A 364 6.03 8.95 12.87
CA SER A 364 5.39 7.62 12.73
C SER A 364 6.32 6.64 12.00
N GLY A 365 6.96 7.09 10.92
CA GLY A 365 7.96 6.31 10.19
C GLY A 365 9.14 5.83 11.06
N ASP A 366 9.58 6.64 12.03
CA ASP A 366 10.66 6.28 12.94
C ASP A 366 10.24 5.12 13.85
N VAL A 367 8.99 5.14 14.33
CA VAL A 367 8.39 4.04 15.12
C VAL A 367 8.32 2.77 14.26
N LEU A 368 7.80 2.87 13.03
CA LEU A 368 7.73 1.74 12.10
C LEU A 368 9.11 1.10 11.86
N SER A 369 10.15 1.91 11.67
CA SER A 369 11.53 1.44 11.50
C SER A 369 12.02 0.66 12.73
N GLY A 370 11.69 1.11 13.93
CA GLY A 370 11.94 0.36 15.17
C GLY A 370 11.19 -0.97 15.25
N VAL A 371 9.89 -0.95 14.92
CA VAL A 371 9.00 -2.14 14.93
C VAL A 371 9.52 -3.19 13.94
N ALA A 372 9.68 -2.83 12.67
CA ALA A 372 10.15 -3.75 11.63
C ALA A 372 11.58 -4.22 11.88
N GLY A 373 12.47 -3.33 12.36
CA GLY A 373 13.84 -3.69 12.73
C GLY A 373 13.92 -4.72 13.86
N SER A 374 13.05 -4.61 14.86
CA SER A 374 12.94 -5.60 15.95
C SER A 374 12.51 -6.97 15.42
N LEU A 375 11.51 -7.01 14.54
CA LEU A 375 11.05 -8.26 13.93
C LEU A 375 12.13 -8.90 13.04
N LEU A 376 12.88 -8.08 12.30
CA LEU A 376 14.02 -8.52 11.51
C LEU A 376 15.12 -9.13 12.41
N ALA A 377 15.44 -8.48 13.53
CA ALA A 377 16.38 -8.99 14.52
C ALA A 377 15.90 -10.28 15.21
N ALA A 378 14.59 -10.48 15.31
CA ALA A 378 13.99 -11.71 15.84
C ALA A 378 14.03 -12.89 14.83
N GLY A 379 14.56 -12.67 13.62
CA GLY A 379 14.80 -13.71 12.63
C GLY A 379 13.72 -13.85 11.56
N LEU A 380 12.76 -12.92 11.49
CA LEU A 380 11.82 -12.89 10.37
C LEU A 380 12.56 -12.53 9.07
N SER A 381 12.06 -13.04 7.94
CA SER A 381 12.54 -12.58 6.63
C SER A 381 12.27 -11.09 6.47
N ALA A 382 13.04 -10.40 5.63
CA ALA A 382 12.82 -8.97 5.38
C ALA A 382 11.38 -8.66 4.92
N ARG A 383 10.78 -9.54 4.12
CA ARG A 383 9.39 -9.43 3.66
C ARG A 383 8.40 -9.62 4.81
N ASP A 384 8.60 -10.61 5.67
CA ASP A 384 7.70 -10.86 6.81
C ASP A 384 7.83 -9.77 7.88
N ALA A 385 9.05 -9.33 8.20
CA ALA A 385 9.30 -8.24 9.13
C ALA A 385 8.68 -6.93 8.65
N ALA A 386 8.79 -6.62 7.36
CA ALA A 386 8.14 -5.48 6.73
C ALA A 386 6.61 -5.56 6.81
N SER A 387 6.02 -6.71 6.44
CA SER A 387 4.56 -6.87 6.43
C SER A 387 3.96 -6.86 7.84
N ALA A 388 4.54 -7.63 8.77
CA ALA A 388 4.07 -7.65 10.15
C ALA A 388 4.33 -6.32 10.86
N GLY A 389 5.46 -5.65 10.56
CA GLY A 389 5.78 -4.34 11.09
C GLY A 389 4.79 -3.27 10.64
N ALA A 390 4.44 -3.24 9.35
CA ALA A 390 3.43 -2.33 8.81
C ALA A 390 2.02 -2.61 9.37
N TYR A 391 1.69 -3.87 9.64
CA TYR A 391 0.39 -4.25 10.20
C TYR A 391 0.24 -3.83 11.66
N LEU A 392 1.30 -3.97 12.47
CA LEU A 392 1.31 -3.66 13.90
C LEU A 392 1.40 -2.17 14.21
N HIS A 393 2.08 -1.40 13.34
CA HIS A 393 2.26 0.04 13.45
C HIS A 393 0.98 0.79 13.10
#